data_AF-A0A552CCF3-F1
#
_entry.id   AF-A0A552CCF3-F1
#
_cell.length_a   1.000
_cell.length_b   1.000
_cell.length_c   1.000
_cell.angle_alpha   90.00
_cell.angle_beta   90.00
_cell.angle_gamma   90.00
#
_symmetry.space_group_name_H-M   'P 1'
#
loop_
_entity.id
_entity.type
_entity.pdbx_description
1 polymer ?
#
loop_
_entity_poly.entity_id
_entity_poly.type
_entity_poly.pdbx_seq_one_letter_code
_entity_poly.pdbx_strand_id
1 'polypeptide(L)'
;MTLLILKAILITLALLLLGDLISTFLYHVPEHVFGKFHAAVHHGKNRNFFHYAVLNRNPLVLLDGFLGALPYFIFIPWFWKISPFGTVIGLILGELHVIWRHVSILEWKTPEPIARICDRLYITTPERHWLHHRDAMVAYGDIFTFYDRPARAWLSWLTSKKKAIRSLVRDRTNASE
;
A
#
# COMPACT_ATOMS: atom_id res chain seq x y z
N MET A 1 -27.60 -19.42 9.24
CA MET A 1 -26.16 -19.45 9.62
C MET A 1 -25.24 -19.44 8.39
N THR A 2 -25.33 -20.41 7.49
CA THR A 2 -24.45 -20.52 6.30
C THR A 2 -24.41 -19.27 5.42
N LEU A 3 -25.56 -18.65 5.13
CA LEU A 3 -25.62 -17.42 4.33
C LEU A 3 -24.91 -16.23 5.01
N LEU A 4 -24.96 -16.14 6.34
CA LEU A 4 -24.28 -15.07 7.09
C LEU A 4 -22.76 -15.23 7.03
N ILE A 5 -22.30 -16.47 7.20
CA ILE A 5 -20.87 -16.81 7.10
C ILE A 5 -20.37 -16.52 5.68
N LEU A 6 -21.11 -16.93 4.65
CA LEU A 6 -20.74 -16.65 3.26
C LEU A 6 -20.68 -15.15 2.97
N LYS A 7 -21.68 -14.38 3.41
CA LYS A 7 -21.65 -12.91 3.29
C LYS A 7 -20.45 -12.30 4.00
N ALA A 8 -20.11 -12.79 5.19
CA ALA A 8 -18.94 -12.30 5.93
C ALA A 8 -17.64 -12.58 5.15
N ILE A 9 -17.42 -13.81 4.70
CA ILE A 9 -16.23 -14.19 3.92
C ILE A 9 -16.13 -13.36 2.63
N LEU A 10 -17.22 -13.25 1.87
CA LEU A 10 -17.22 -12.49 0.62
C LEU A 10 -16.94 -11.01 0.85
N ILE A 11 -17.52 -10.40 1.89
CA ILE A 11 -17.28 -8.99 2.21
C ILE A 11 -15.85 -8.76 2.73
N THR A 12 -15.32 -9.66 3.55
CA THR A 12 -13.92 -9.62 3.97
C THR A 12 -12.98 -9.66 2.76
N LEU A 13 -13.17 -10.62 1.85
CA LEU A 13 -12.34 -10.74 0.65
C LEU A 13 -12.50 -9.54 -0.28
N ALA A 14 -13.72 -9.07 -0.51
CA ALA A 14 -13.98 -7.89 -1.34
C ALA A 14 -13.33 -6.63 -0.77
N LEU A 15 -13.39 -6.44 0.56
CA LEU A 15 -12.75 -5.30 1.23
C LEU A 15 -11.24 -5.32 1.07
N LEU A 16 -10.60 -6.48 1.31
CA LEU A 16 -9.16 -6.61 1.15
C LEU A 16 -8.74 -6.41 -0.31
N LEU A 17 -9.46 -7.01 -1.27
CA LEU A 17 -9.13 -6.91 -2.69
C LEU A 17 -9.28 -5.48 -3.24
N LEU A 18 -10.39 -4.82 -2.93
CA LEU A 18 -10.67 -3.47 -3.44
C LEU A 18 -9.86 -2.41 -2.69
N GLY A 19 -9.70 -2.57 -1.37
CA GLY A 19 -8.85 -1.70 -0.57
C GLY A 19 -7.40 -1.75 -1.06
N ASP A 20 -6.87 -2.95 -1.29
CA ASP A 20 -5.51 -3.13 -1.82
C ASP A 20 -5.36 -2.59 -3.25
N LEU A 21 -6.37 -2.80 -4.11
CA LEU A 21 -6.38 -2.22 -5.46
C LEU A 21 -6.27 -0.68 -5.41
N ILE A 22 -7.15 -0.04 -4.64
CA ILE A 22 -7.17 1.43 -4.56
C ILE A 22 -5.90 1.94 -3.88
N SER A 23 -5.46 1.29 -2.80
CA SER A 23 -4.23 1.65 -2.11
C SER A 23 -3.04 1.56 -3.06
N THR A 24 -2.88 0.45 -3.78
CA THR A 24 -1.75 0.24 -4.69
C THR A 24 -1.74 1.25 -5.84
N PHE A 25 -2.85 1.39 -6.56
CA PHE A 25 -2.85 2.13 -7.83
C PHE A 25 -3.12 3.62 -7.69
N LEU A 26 -3.90 4.03 -6.68
CA LEU A 26 -4.32 5.42 -6.51
C LEU A 26 -3.60 6.14 -5.37
N TYR A 27 -2.93 5.41 -4.48
CA TYR A 27 -2.15 6.00 -3.38
C TYR A 27 -0.67 5.63 -3.48
N HIS A 28 -0.30 4.37 -3.21
CA HIS A 28 1.08 3.89 -3.06
C HIS A 28 1.95 4.18 -4.29
N VAL A 29 1.55 3.73 -5.49
CA VAL A 29 2.35 3.95 -6.71
C VAL A 29 2.45 5.44 -7.09
N PRO A 30 1.34 6.21 -7.16
CA PRO A 30 1.43 7.67 -7.35
C PRO A 30 2.32 8.34 -6.33
N GLU A 31 2.29 7.89 -5.08
CA GLU A 31 3.11 8.48 -4.04
C GLU A 31 4.60 8.18 -4.20
N HIS A 32 4.99 6.98 -4.64
CA HIS A 32 6.38 6.74 -5.03
C HIS A 32 6.88 7.67 -6.14
N VAL A 33 5.98 8.10 -7.04
CA VAL A 33 6.33 8.99 -8.15
C VAL A 33 6.34 10.45 -7.71
N PHE A 34 5.35 10.92 -6.97
CA PHE A 34 5.13 12.35 -6.70
C PHE A 34 5.35 12.74 -5.24
N GLY A 35 5.15 11.81 -4.31
CA GLY A 35 5.25 12.02 -2.87
C GLY A 35 6.68 12.19 -2.41
N LYS A 36 6.91 13.26 -1.64
CA LYS A 36 8.20 13.52 -0.98
C LYS A 36 8.26 12.89 0.42
N PHE A 37 7.11 12.65 1.05
CA PHE A 37 7.01 12.23 2.45
C PHE A 37 7.03 10.72 2.62
N HIS A 38 6.24 9.95 1.84
CA HIS A 38 6.38 8.49 1.81
C HIS A 38 7.80 8.03 1.51
N ALA A 39 8.49 8.64 0.54
CA ALA A 39 9.89 8.34 0.30
C ALA A 39 10.81 8.64 1.52
N ALA A 40 10.54 9.72 2.25
CA ALA A 40 11.33 10.09 3.43
C ALA A 40 11.04 9.22 4.67
N VAL A 41 9.79 8.81 4.86
CA VAL A 41 9.32 8.06 6.04
C VAL A 41 9.43 6.55 5.84
N HIS A 42 9.03 6.04 4.66
CA HIS A 42 9.06 4.62 4.33
C HIS A 42 10.41 4.16 3.76
N HIS A 43 11.12 4.97 2.96
CA HIS A 43 12.46 4.61 2.43
C HIS A 43 13.65 5.30 3.10
N GLY A 44 13.43 6.21 4.06
CA GLY A 44 14.50 6.90 4.78
C GLY A 44 15.40 5.97 5.60
N LYS A 45 16.55 6.49 6.07
CA LYS A 45 17.46 5.75 6.97
C LYS A 45 16.86 5.51 8.36
N ASN A 46 16.04 6.43 8.86
CA ASN A 46 15.37 6.35 10.15
C ASN A 46 13.88 6.03 9.95
N ARG A 47 13.56 4.79 9.53
CA ARG A 47 12.21 4.32 9.19
C ARG A 47 11.32 4.21 10.42
N ASN A 48 10.87 5.35 10.94
CA ASN A 48 10.01 5.39 12.10
C ASN A 48 8.94 6.47 11.92
N PHE A 49 7.72 6.01 11.62
CA PHE A 49 6.53 6.86 11.50
C PHE A 49 6.31 7.70 12.77
N PHE A 50 6.50 7.12 13.96
CA PHE A 50 6.35 7.83 15.23
C PHE A 50 7.38 8.97 15.37
N HIS A 51 8.61 8.75 14.92
CA HIS A 51 9.65 9.77 14.93
C HIS A 51 9.29 10.98 14.03
N TYR A 52 8.78 10.73 12.83
CA TYR A 52 8.44 11.80 11.88
C TYR A 52 7.07 12.44 12.11
N ALA A 53 6.07 11.67 12.52
CA ALA A 53 4.70 12.15 12.69
C ALA A 53 4.48 12.80 14.06
N VAL A 54 4.96 12.15 15.13
CA VAL A 54 4.67 12.56 16.51
C VAL A 54 5.82 13.39 17.09
N LEU A 55 7.06 12.93 16.93
CA LEU A 55 8.23 13.64 17.49
C LEU A 55 8.53 14.94 16.73
N ASN A 56 8.52 14.90 15.40
CA ASN A 56 8.72 16.08 14.54
C ASN A 56 7.44 16.88 14.28
N ARG A 57 6.29 16.48 14.86
CA ARG A 57 4.96 17.13 14.75
C ARG A 57 4.59 17.54 13.32
N ASN A 58 4.89 16.71 12.33
CA ASN A 58 4.56 17.04 10.94
C ASN A 58 3.17 16.49 10.58
N PRO A 59 2.12 17.35 10.49
CA PRO A 59 0.77 16.89 10.19
C PRO A 59 0.65 16.26 8.79
N LEU A 60 1.58 16.57 7.88
CA LEU A 60 1.59 15.99 6.53
C LEU A 60 1.92 14.50 6.55
N VAL A 61 2.73 14.04 7.52
CA VAL A 61 3.06 12.61 7.68
C VAL A 61 1.87 11.85 8.28
N LEU A 62 1.10 12.48 9.16
CA LEU A 62 -0.15 11.90 9.67
C LEU A 62 -1.21 11.81 8.58
N LEU A 63 -1.34 12.85 7.76
CA LEU A 63 -2.23 12.85 6.61
C LEU A 63 -1.83 11.76 5.61
N ASP A 64 -0.54 11.60 5.37
CA ASP A 64 0.00 10.55 4.52
C ASP A 64 -0.41 9.16 5.01
N GLY A 65 -0.11 8.84 6.28
CA GLY A 65 -0.55 7.57 6.88
C GLY A 65 -2.07 7.36 6.84
N PHE A 66 -2.87 8.43 7.01
CA PHE A 66 -4.32 8.36 6.87
C PHE A 66 -4.76 8.07 5.42
N LEU A 67 -4.12 8.70 4.43
CA LEU A 67 -4.40 8.47 3.01
C LEU A 67 -4.04 7.05 2.58
N GLY A 68 -3.06 6.41 3.22
CA GLY A 68 -2.77 4.99 3.01
C GLY A 68 -3.82 4.03 3.58
N ALA A 69 -4.52 4.42 4.65
CA ALA A 69 -5.59 3.59 5.23
C ALA A 69 -6.97 3.87 4.61
N LEU A 70 -7.18 5.08 4.08
CA LEU A 70 -8.43 5.52 3.45
C LEU A 70 -9.02 4.54 2.42
N PRO A 71 -8.23 3.90 1.52
CA PRO A 71 -8.72 2.91 0.55
C PRO A 71 -9.57 1.78 1.16
N TYR A 72 -9.30 1.41 2.40
CA TYR A 72 -10.06 0.39 3.11
C TYR A 72 -11.30 0.96 3.80
N PHE A 73 -11.27 2.22 4.24
CA PHE A 73 -12.41 2.85 4.92
C PHE A 73 -13.53 3.25 3.94
N ILE A 74 -13.22 3.56 2.68
CA ILE A 74 -14.26 4.05 1.74
C ILE A 74 -15.40 3.05 1.53
N PHE A 75 -15.17 1.74 1.65
CA PHE A 75 -16.23 0.75 1.37
C PHE A 75 -17.13 0.47 2.58
N ILE A 76 -16.78 0.96 3.77
CA ILE A 76 -17.51 0.65 5.01
C ILE A 76 -19.01 0.95 4.91
N PRO A 77 -19.48 2.14 4.45
CA PRO A 77 -20.91 2.42 4.42
C PRO A 77 -21.74 1.44 3.58
N TRP A 78 -21.12 0.84 2.57
CA TRP A 78 -21.77 -0.13 1.68
C TRP A 78 -21.66 -1.55 2.24
N PHE A 79 -20.45 -1.97 2.65
CA PHE A 79 -20.20 -3.31 3.13
C PHE A 79 -20.82 -3.59 4.49
N TRP A 80 -20.91 -2.56 5.34
CA TRP A 80 -21.60 -2.65 6.63
C TRP A 80 -23.08 -3.01 6.47
N LYS A 81 -23.75 -2.53 5.42
CA LYS A 81 -25.15 -2.87 5.13
C LYS A 81 -25.34 -4.32 4.71
N ILE A 82 -24.29 -4.97 4.18
CA ILE A 82 -24.33 -6.35 3.68
C ILE A 82 -23.88 -7.34 4.77
N SER A 83 -22.74 -7.05 5.41
CA SER A 83 -22.18 -7.83 6.51
C SER A 83 -21.27 -6.96 7.39
N PRO A 84 -21.78 -6.46 8.54
CA PRO A 84 -20.94 -5.76 9.52
C PRO A 84 -19.76 -6.62 9.98
N PHE A 85 -20.00 -7.90 10.23
CA PHE A 85 -18.97 -8.83 10.70
C PHE A 85 -17.86 -9.03 9.67
N GLY A 86 -18.21 -9.24 8.40
CA GLY A 86 -17.22 -9.34 7.32
C GLY A 86 -16.41 -8.05 7.14
N THR A 87 -17.06 -6.89 7.31
CA THR A 87 -16.41 -5.58 7.23
C THR A 87 -15.38 -5.42 8.35
N VAL A 88 -15.76 -5.69 9.60
CA VAL A 88 -14.85 -5.61 10.76
C VAL A 88 -13.69 -6.58 10.61
N ILE A 89 -13.95 -7.83 10.25
CA ILE A 89 -12.89 -8.82 10.04
C ILE A 89 -11.92 -8.37 8.94
N GLY A 90 -12.44 -7.85 7.82
CA GLY A 90 -11.58 -7.38 6.73
C GLY A 90 -10.68 -6.22 7.16
N LEU A 91 -11.19 -5.26 7.93
CA LEU A 91 -10.38 -4.16 8.47
C LEU A 91 -9.29 -4.69 9.41
N ILE A 92 -9.64 -5.58 10.33
CA ILE A 92 -8.68 -6.18 11.26
C ILE A 92 -7.60 -6.96 10.51
N LEU A 93 -7.98 -7.80 9.53
CA LEU A 93 -7.02 -8.58 8.75
C LEU A 93 -6.12 -7.68 7.90
N GLY A 94 -6.66 -6.61 7.32
CA GLY A 94 -5.89 -5.61 6.58
C GLY A 94 -4.82 -4.98 7.47
N GLU A 95 -5.21 -4.48 8.65
CA GLU A 95 -4.28 -3.85 9.60
C GLU A 95 -3.23 -4.84 10.13
N LEU A 96 -3.65 -6.05 10.50
CA LEU A 96 -2.72 -7.09 10.95
C LEU A 96 -1.71 -7.46 9.86
N HIS A 97 -2.13 -7.50 8.59
CA HIS A 97 -1.21 -7.69 7.47
C HIS A 97 -0.22 -6.52 7.37
N VAL A 98 -0.71 -5.27 7.44
CA VAL A 98 0.15 -4.08 7.39
C VAL A 98 1.23 -4.12 8.48
N ILE A 99 0.88 -4.51 9.70
CA ILE A 99 1.84 -4.70 10.79
C ILE A 99 2.80 -5.85 10.47
N TRP A 100 2.25 -7.01 10.09
CA TRP A 100 3.03 -8.22 9.85
C TRP A 100 4.08 -8.03 8.75
N ARG A 101 3.74 -7.42 7.60
CA ARG A 101 4.68 -7.22 6.49
C ARG A 101 5.88 -6.30 6.81
N HIS A 102 5.86 -5.60 7.94
CA HIS A 102 6.97 -4.76 8.38
C HIS A 102 7.89 -5.44 9.41
N VAL A 103 7.61 -6.68 9.84
CA VAL A 103 8.44 -7.36 10.86
C VAL A 103 9.80 -7.83 10.36
N SER A 104 10.04 -7.90 9.05
CA SER A 104 11.35 -8.30 8.49
C SER A 104 12.48 -7.33 8.82
N ILE A 105 12.15 -6.11 9.24
CA ILE A 105 13.10 -5.14 9.83
C ILE A 105 13.77 -5.69 11.11
N LEU A 106 13.12 -6.62 11.79
CA LEU A 106 13.57 -7.25 13.04
C LEU A 106 14.32 -8.57 12.81
N GLU A 107 14.85 -8.79 11.60
CA GLU A 107 15.52 -10.04 11.18
C GLU A 107 14.65 -11.31 11.24
N TRP A 108 13.34 -11.13 11.42
CA TRP A 108 12.37 -12.22 11.42
C TRP A 108 12.14 -12.76 10.00
N LYS A 109 11.98 -14.08 9.89
CA LYS A 109 11.67 -14.78 8.64
C LYS A 109 10.37 -15.56 8.73
N THR A 110 9.59 -15.51 7.67
CA THR A 110 8.36 -16.27 7.49
C THR A 110 8.67 -17.76 7.47
N PRO A 111 8.04 -18.58 8.34
CA PRO A 111 8.18 -20.02 8.31
C PRO A 111 7.81 -20.60 6.94
N GLU A 112 8.60 -21.57 6.46
CA GLU A 112 8.48 -22.16 5.12
C GLU A 112 7.06 -22.66 4.75
N PRO A 113 6.27 -23.28 5.66
CA PRO A 113 4.90 -23.68 5.33
C PRO A 113 3.99 -22.46 5.09
N ILE A 114 4.17 -21.39 5.86
CA ILE A 114 3.40 -20.15 5.74
C ILE A 114 3.77 -19.44 4.44
N ALA A 115 5.07 -19.35 4.13
CA ALA A 115 5.55 -18.77 2.88
C ALA A 115 4.92 -19.47 1.66
N ARG A 116 4.89 -20.81 1.66
CA ARG A 116 4.24 -21.61 0.59
C ARG A 116 2.73 -21.36 0.47
N ILE A 117 2.04 -21.10 1.58
CA ILE A 117 0.62 -20.74 1.56
C ILE A 117 0.45 -19.34 0.98
N CYS A 118 1.24 -18.36 1.44
CA CYS A 118 1.23 -17.01 0.93
C CYS A 118 1.50 -16.96 -0.58
N ASP A 119 2.44 -17.77 -1.07
CA ASP A 119 2.75 -17.86 -2.50
C ASP A 119 1.56 -18.34 -3.34
N ARG A 120 0.85 -19.37 -2.86
CA ARG A 120 -0.35 -19.90 -3.55
C ARG A 120 -1.52 -18.92 -3.51
N LEU A 121 -1.64 -18.17 -2.42
CA LEU A 121 -2.70 -17.18 -2.22
C LEU A 121 -2.31 -15.79 -2.71
N TYR A 122 -1.13 -15.65 -3.32
CA TYR A 122 -0.56 -14.39 -3.78
C TYR A 122 -0.48 -13.32 -2.67
N ILE A 123 -0.23 -13.69 -1.42
CA ILE A 123 -0.11 -12.76 -0.30
C ILE A 123 1.33 -12.20 -0.22
N THR A 124 1.44 -10.90 -0.03
CA THR A 124 2.72 -10.19 0.16
C THR A 124 3.31 -10.56 1.54
N THR A 125 4.49 -11.18 1.55
CA THR A 125 5.20 -11.52 2.80
C THR A 125 6.12 -10.38 3.26
N PRO A 126 6.59 -10.39 4.52
CA PRO A 126 7.54 -9.40 5.02
C PRO A 126 8.83 -9.30 4.21
N GLU A 127 9.31 -10.42 3.66
CA GLU A 127 10.53 -10.46 2.82
C GLU A 127 10.28 -9.81 1.46
N ARG A 128 9.11 -10.05 0.86
CA ARG A 128 8.72 -9.37 -0.40
C ARG A 128 8.57 -7.88 -0.19
N HIS A 129 7.87 -7.48 0.87
CA HIS A 129 7.75 -6.07 1.23
C HIS A 129 9.11 -5.44 1.48
N TRP A 130 10.04 -6.17 2.10
CA TRP A 130 11.42 -5.71 2.28
C TRP A 130 12.18 -5.51 0.96
N LEU A 131 11.96 -6.37 -0.04
CA LEU A 131 12.54 -6.17 -1.38
C LEU A 131 12.04 -4.87 -2.01
N HIS A 132 10.76 -4.54 -1.85
CA HIS A 132 10.23 -3.23 -2.26
C HIS A 132 10.89 -2.06 -1.52
N HIS A 133 11.14 -2.21 -0.21
CA HIS A 133 11.90 -1.21 0.55
C HIS A 133 13.34 -1.01 0.09
N ARG A 134 13.96 -2.03 -0.52
CA ARG A 134 15.31 -1.96 -1.10
C ARG A 134 15.32 -1.43 -2.53
N ASP A 135 14.31 -1.78 -3.30
CA ASP A 135 14.13 -1.37 -4.70
C ASP A 135 12.71 -0.85 -4.91
N ALA A 136 12.58 0.47 -4.96
CA ALA A 136 11.30 1.16 -5.17
C ALA A 136 10.68 0.90 -6.55
N MET A 137 11.40 0.25 -7.49
CA MET A 137 10.84 -0.19 -8.77
C MET A 137 10.07 -1.51 -8.66
N VAL A 138 10.22 -2.24 -7.57
CA VAL A 138 9.33 -3.35 -7.21
C VAL A 138 8.09 -2.73 -6.59
N ALA A 139 6.88 -3.10 -7.02
CA ALA A 139 5.66 -2.44 -6.56
C ALA A 139 4.57 -3.48 -6.27
N TYR A 140 4.83 -4.38 -5.31
CA TYR A 140 3.81 -5.34 -4.87
C TYR A 140 2.56 -4.60 -4.40
N GLY A 141 1.39 -5.24 -4.55
CA GLY A 141 0.22 -4.78 -3.82
C GLY A 141 0.47 -4.87 -2.32
N ASP A 142 -0.23 -4.02 -1.58
CA ASP A 142 -0.04 -3.92 -0.14
C ASP A 142 -0.29 -5.26 0.56
N ILE A 143 -1.30 -5.98 0.08
CA ILE A 143 -1.72 -7.27 0.60
C ILE A 143 -1.44 -8.38 -0.42
N PHE A 144 -1.70 -8.12 -1.70
CA PHE A 144 -1.65 -9.11 -2.77
C PHE A 144 -0.57 -8.82 -3.82
N THR A 145 0.28 -9.82 -4.04
CA THR A 145 1.38 -9.80 -5.01
C THR A 145 0.94 -9.81 -6.46
N PHE A 146 -0.28 -10.24 -6.81
CA PHE A 146 -0.72 -10.26 -8.20
C PHE A 146 -0.88 -8.86 -8.81
N TYR A 147 -0.97 -7.81 -7.98
CA TYR A 147 -0.95 -6.42 -8.45
C TYR A 147 0.44 -5.92 -8.88
N ASP A 148 1.51 -6.67 -8.59
CA ASP A 148 2.90 -6.24 -8.83
C ASP A 148 3.20 -5.90 -10.30
N ARG A 149 2.82 -6.78 -11.23
CA ARG A 149 3.03 -6.52 -12.66
C ARG A 149 2.29 -5.26 -13.15
N PRO A 150 0.96 -5.14 -12.93
CA PRO A 150 0.26 -3.92 -13.33
C PRO A 150 0.76 -2.67 -12.59
N ALA A 151 1.12 -2.77 -11.31
CA ALA A 151 1.64 -1.66 -10.52
C ALA A 151 2.99 -1.14 -11.05
N ARG A 152 3.90 -2.03 -11.46
CA ARG A 152 5.16 -1.64 -12.13
C ARG A 152 4.94 -0.94 -13.47
N ALA A 153 3.99 -1.44 -14.27
CA ALA A 153 3.63 -0.78 -15.53
C ALA A 153 3.10 0.64 -15.27
N TRP A 154 2.26 0.79 -14.24
CA TRP A 154 1.72 2.07 -13.81
C TRP A 154 2.81 3.02 -13.31
N LEU A 155 3.72 2.54 -12.46
CA LEU A 155 4.88 3.28 -11.94
C LEU A 155 5.76 3.82 -13.08
N SER A 156 6.07 2.97 -14.05
CA SER A 156 6.88 3.33 -15.22
C SER A 156 6.19 4.41 -16.07
N TRP A 157 4.90 4.25 -16.31
CA TRP A 157 4.11 5.22 -17.07
C TRP A 157 4.07 6.59 -16.37
N LEU A 158 3.73 6.63 -15.08
CA LEU A 158 3.68 7.86 -14.30
C LEU A 158 5.05 8.55 -14.22
N THR A 159 6.12 7.79 -14.02
CA THR A 159 7.49 8.32 -14.01
C THR A 159 7.86 8.95 -15.35
N SER A 160 7.46 8.32 -16.45
CA SER A 160 7.68 8.84 -17.81
C SER A 160 6.91 10.14 -18.03
N LYS A 161 5.65 10.21 -17.60
CA LYS A 161 4.84 11.44 -17.67
C LYS A 161 5.44 12.57 -16.84
N LYS A 162 5.88 12.28 -15.60
CA LYS A 162 6.55 13.26 -14.73
C LYS A 162 7.82 13.84 -15.39
N LYS A 163 8.64 12.98 -16.03
CA LYS A 163 9.84 13.41 -16.77
C LYS A 163 9.49 14.30 -17.97
N ALA A 164 8.50 13.91 -18.77
CA ALA A 164 8.06 14.68 -19.94
C ALA A 164 7.50 16.07 -19.55
N ILE A 165 6.73 16.16 -18.46
CA ILE A 165 6.24 17.45 -17.97
C ILE A 165 7.42 18.33 -17.52
N ARG A 166 8.40 17.77 -16.79
CA ARG A 166 9.57 18.53 -16.35
C ARG A 166 10.42 19.05 -17.50
N SER A 167 10.60 18.26 -18.58
CA SER A 167 11.33 18.74 -19.76
C SER A 167 10.57 19.88 -20.44
N LEU A 168 9.25 19.74 -20.64
CA LEU A 168 8.43 20.80 -21.24
C LEU A 168 8.46 22.10 -20.44
N VAL A 169 8.43 22.02 -19.11
CA VAL A 169 8.52 23.21 -18.23
C VAL A 169 9.90 23.86 -18.37
N ARG A 170 10.99 23.08 -18.31
CA ARG A 170 12.35 23.60 -18.47
C ARG A 170 12.56 24.29 -19.81
N ASP A 171 12.09 23.67 -20.89
CA ASP A 171 12.27 24.21 -22.24
C ASP A 171 11.48 25.52 -22.44
N ARG A 172 10.32 25.67 -21.77
CA ARG A 172 9.59 26.95 -21.72
C ARG A 172 10.31 28.03 -20.93
N THR A 173 10.90 27.69 -19.77
CA THR A 173 11.65 28.67 -18.96
C THR A 173 12.87 29.18 -19.71
N ASN A 174 13.62 28.29 -20.37
CA ASN A 174 14.80 28.66 -21.16
C ASN A 174 14.47 29.45 -22.45
N ALA A 175 13.23 29.37 -22.95
CA ALA A 175 12.78 30.15 -24.12
C ALA A 175 12.25 31.55 -23.75
N SER A 176 12.08 31.83 -22.45
CA SER A 176 11.64 33.13 -21.91
C SER A 176 12.78 33.97 -21.32
N GLU A 177 14.00 33.45 -21.31
CA GLU A 177 15.26 34.15 -20.98
C GLU A 177 16.00 34.55 -22.27
#